data_AF-A0A954SLQ5-F1
#
_entry.id   AF-A0A954SLQ5-F1
#
_cell.length_a   1.000
_cell.length_b   1.000
_cell.length_c   1.000
_cell.angle_alpha   90.00
_cell.angle_beta   90.00
_cell.angle_gamma   90.00
#
_symmetry.space_group_name_H-M   'P 1'
#
loop_
_entity.id
_entity.type
_entity.pdbx_description
1 polymer ?
#
loop_
_entity_poly.entity_id
_entity_poly.type
_entity_poly.pdbx_seq_one_letter_code
_entity_poly.pdbx_strand_id
1 'polypeptide(L)' 'MIRPMTCPVCDKELSAEITGESKLFPFCSERCQQVDLYRWFNGDYAIVEPMTMEHLLEAEQSEIDGHFE' A
#
# COMPACT_ATOMS: atom_id res chain seq x y z
N MET A 1 -0.80 10.37 11.22
CA MET A 1 -1.30 9.82 12.51
C MET A 1 -1.14 8.31 12.42
N ILE A 2 -0.15 7.74 13.10
CA ILE A 2 0.13 6.29 13.04
C ILE A 2 -1.03 5.61 13.77
N ARG A 3 -1.89 4.92 13.03
CA ARG A 3 -3.01 4.16 13.59
C ARG A 3 -2.46 2.94 14.35
N PRO A 4 -3.17 2.46 15.40
CA PRO A 4 -2.80 1.24 16.11
C PRO A 4 -2.60 0.07 15.14
N MET A 5 -1.91 -0.97 15.60
CA MET A 5 -1.65 -2.21 14.85
C MET A 5 -2.98 -2.88 14.46
N THR A 6 -3.63 -2.41 13.39
CA THR A 6 -4.92 -2.89 12.89
C THR A 6 -4.76 -3.52 11.52
N CYS A 7 -5.54 -4.57 11.25
CA CYS A 7 -5.55 -5.22 9.94
C CYS A 7 -6.08 -4.26 8.86
N PRO A 8 -5.35 -4.03 7.75
CA PRO A 8 -5.75 -3.07 6.72
C PRO A 8 -6.99 -3.51 5.90
N VAL A 9 -7.43 -4.75 6.08
CA VAL A 9 -8.55 -5.34 5.30
C VAL A 9 -9.87 -5.28 6.06
N CYS A 10 -9.83 -5.38 7.39
CA CYS A 10 -11.04 -5.50 8.23
C CYS A 10 -11.00 -4.67 9.51
N ASP A 11 -9.98 -3.83 9.70
CA ASP A 11 -9.78 -2.92 10.83
C ASP A 11 -9.71 -3.57 12.22
N LYS A 12 -9.64 -4.91 12.27
CA LYS A 12 -9.47 -5.63 13.54
C LYS A 12 -8.11 -5.34 14.16
N GLU A 13 -8.07 -5.11 15.46
CA GLU A 13 -6.82 -5.02 16.24
C GLU A 13 -6.01 -6.32 16.10
N LEU A 14 -4.72 -6.17 15.80
CA LEU A 14 -3.78 -7.27 15.76
C LEU A 14 -3.48 -7.73 17.20
N SER A 15 -3.46 -9.04 17.42
CA SER A 15 -3.04 -9.59 18.71
C SER A 15 -1.56 -9.31 18.96
N ALA A 16 -1.13 -9.35 20.22
CA ALA A 16 0.28 -9.18 20.61
C ALA A 16 1.24 -10.20 19.94
N GLU A 17 0.71 -11.32 19.45
CA GLU A 17 1.44 -12.38 18.74
C GLU A 17 1.75 -12.01 17.28
N ILE A 18 0.98 -11.09 16.68
CA ILE A 18 1.18 -10.65 15.30
C ILE A 18 2.08 -9.42 15.31
N THR A 19 3.38 -9.69 15.38
CA THR A 19 4.46 -8.69 15.30
C THR A 19 5.02 -8.62 13.88
N GLY A 20 5.95 -7.70 13.61
CA GLY A 20 6.58 -7.55 12.30
C GLY A 20 7.33 -8.80 11.78
N GLU A 21 7.63 -9.77 12.65
CA GLU A 21 8.28 -11.03 12.29
C GLU A 21 7.26 -12.14 11.94
N SER A 22 5.97 -11.92 12.23
CA SER A 22 4.91 -12.87 11.90
C SER A 22 4.66 -12.91 10.39
N LYS A 23 4.50 -14.11 9.84
CA LYS A 23 4.11 -14.31 8.43
C LYS A 23 2.76 -13.67 8.08
N LEU A 24 1.93 -13.45 9.09
CA LEU A 24 0.61 -12.85 8.91
C LEU A 24 0.66 -11.33 8.92
N PHE A 25 1.67 -10.71 9.55
CA PHE A 25 1.75 -9.25 9.62
C PHE A 25 1.82 -8.63 8.22
N PRO A 26 1.02 -7.59 7.91
CA PRO A 26 0.18 -6.76 8.80
C PRO A 26 -1.30 -7.20 8.92
N PHE A 27 -1.65 -8.43 8.57
CA PHE A 27 -3.02 -8.96 8.57
C PHE A 27 -3.37 -9.76 9.83
N CYS A 28 -4.65 -9.78 10.22
CA CYS A 28 -5.11 -10.56 11.38
C CYS A 28 -5.28 -12.07 11.09
N SER A 29 -5.26 -12.47 9.81
CA SER A 29 -5.42 -13.87 9.38
C SER A 29 -5.03 -14.08 7.91
N GLU A 30 -4.78 -15.33 7.52
CA GLU A 30 -4.52 -15.71 6.12
C GLU A 30 -5.66 -15.29 5.19
N ARG A 31 -6.92 -15.37 5.65
CA ARG A 31 -8.09 -14.91 4.88
C ARG A 31 -7.95 -13.44 4.48
N CYS A 32 -7.51 -12.58 5.40
CA CYS A 32 -7.37 -11.15 5.11
C CYS A 32 -6.21 -10.90 4.14
N GLN A 33 -5.09 -11.62 4.28
CA GLN A 33 -3.99 -11.56 3.31
C GLN A 33 -4.45 -11.93 1.90
N GLN A 34 -5.25 -13.00 1.74
CA GLN A 34 -5.76 -13.42 0.44
C GLN A 34 -6.78 -12.43 -0.15
N VAL A 35 -7.63 -11.82 0.68
CA VAL A 35 -8.56 -10.78 0.23
C VAL A 35 -7.80 -9.56 -0.28
N ASP A 36 -6.74 -9.14 0.41
CA ASP A 36 -5.89 -8.03 -0.03
C ASP A 36 -5.25 -8.35 -1.38
N LEU A 37 -4.68 -9.54 -1.53
CA LEU A 37 -4.10 -10.01 -2.79
C LEU A 37 -5.12 -10.02 -3.94
N TYR A 38 -6.36 -10.44 -3.68
CA TYR A 38 -7.42 -10.38 -4.66
C TYR A 38 -7.73 -8.93 -5.08
N ARG A 39 -7.81 -7.99 -4.13
CA ARG A 39 -8.02 -6.55 -4.44
C ARG A 39 -6.92 -6.00 -5.33
N TRP A 40 -5.67 -6.40 -5.09
CA TRP A 40 -4.54 -6.08 -5.97
C TRP A 40 -4.74 -6.62 -7.38
N PHE A 41 -5.05 -7.92 -7.53
CA PHE A 41 -5.28 -8.51 -8.85
C PHE A 41 -6.51 -7.97 -9.56
N ASN A 42 -7.52 -7.53 -8.82
CA ASN A 42 -8.72 -6.93 -9.38
C ASN A 42 -8.53 -5.46 -9.76
N GLY A 43 -7.40 -4.84 -9.39
CA GLY A 43 -7.13 -3.42 -9.64
C GLY A 43 -7.95 -2.47 -8.77
N ASP A 44 -8.40 -2.93 -7.59
CA ASP A 44 -9.21 -2.12 -6.69
C ASP A 44 -8.40 -1.00 -6.01
N TYR A 45 -7.07 -1.13 -5.99
CA TYR A 45 -6.17 -0.11 -5.49
C TYR A 45 -5.76 0.85 -6.60
N ALA A 46 -6.20 2.11 -6.50
CA ALA A 46 -5.91 3.16 -7.47
C ALA A 46 -5.43 4.44 -6.78
N ILE A 47 -4.43 5.09 -7.39
CA ILE A 47 -4.05 6.47 -7.06
C ILE A 47 -4.89 7.36 -7.96
N VAL A 48 -5.84 8.09 -7.37
CA VAL A 48 -6.86 8.86 -8.12
C VAL A 48 -6.52 10.34 -8.26
N GLU A 49 -5.24 10.68 -8.21
CA GLU A 49 -4.80 12.07 -8.36
C GLU A 49 -5.03 12.56 -9.80
N PRO A 50 -5.58 13.77 -10.00
CA PRO A 50 -5.74 14.33 -11.34
C PRO A 50 -4.38 14.47 -12.03
N MET A 51 -4.29 13.93 -13.25
CA MET A 51 -3.12 14.09 -14.10
C MET A 51 -3.17 15.49 -14.74
N THR A 52 -2.52 16.45 -14.10
CA THR A 52 -2.38 17.83 -14.61
C THR A 52 -1.15 17.94 -15.50
N MET A 53 -1.11 18.97 -16.34
CA MET A 53 0.10 19.27 -17.14
C MET A 53 1.31 19.54 -16.25
N GLU A 54 1.11 20.14 -15.07
CA GLU A 54 2.17 20.43 -14.12
C GLU A 54 2.78 19.13 -13.57
N HIS A 55 1.94 18.16 -13.18
CA HIS A 55 2.39 16.83 -12.74
C HIS A 55 3.13 16.06 -13.84
N LEU A 56 2.72 16.22 -15.10
CA LEU A 56 3.38 15.58 -16.25
C LEU A 56 4.79 16.17 -16.49
N LEU A 57 4.91 17.50 -16.40
CA LEU A 57 6.19 18.20 -16.56
C LEU A 57 7.17 17.85 -15.42
N GLU A 58 6.67 17.74 -14.18
CA GLU A 58 7.48 17.32 -13.03
C GLU A 58 7.99 15.87 -13.16
N ALA A 59 7.13 14.95 -13.61
CA ALA A 59 7.52 13.56 -13.84
C ALA A 59 8.62 13.47 -14.93
N GLU A 60 8.44 14.16 -16.05
CA GLU A 60 9.40 14.18 -17.17
C GLU A 60 10.75 14.81 -16.76
N GLN A 61 10.72 15.89 -15.96
CA GLN A 61 11.92 16.51 -15.38
C GLN A 61 12.67 15.53 -14.45
N SER A 62 11.94 14.78 -13.62
CA SER A 62 12.54 13.79 -12.71
C SER A 62 13.20 12.62 -13.43
N GLU A 63 12.67 12.21 -14.59
CA GLU A 63 13.26 11.18 -15.44
C GLU A 63 14.56 11.65 -16.12
N ILE A 64 14.61 12.93 -16.50
CA ILE A 64 15.80 13.56 -17.09
C ILE A 64 16.90 13.72 -16.02
N ASP A 65 16.54 14.16 -14.82
CA ASP A 65 17.50 14.39 -13.73
C ASP A 65 18.06 13.08 -13.14
N GLY A 66 17.33 11.97 -13.23
CA GLY A 66 17.77 10.63 -12.85
C GLY A 66 18.69 9.93 -13.85
N HIS A 67 18.96 10.54 -15.03
CA HIS A 67 19.84 9.97 -16.06
C HIS A 67 21.33 10.28 -15.86
N PHE A 68 21.71 10.93 -14.77
CA PHE A 68 23.11 11.23 -14.43
C PHE A 68 23.56 10.52 -13.14
N GLU A 69 23.46 9.18 -13.12
CA GLU A 69 24.37 8.32 -12.34
C GLU A 69 24.65 7.00 -13.07
#